data_AF-A0A9Q0V036-F1
#
_entry.id   AF-A0A9Q0V036-F1
#
_cell.length_a   1.000
_cell.length_b   1.000
_cell.length_c   1.000
_cell.angle_alpha   90.00
_cell.angle_beta   90.00
_cell.angle_gamma   90.00
#
_symmetry.space_group_name_H-M   'P 1'
#
loop_
_entity.id
_entity.type
_entity.pdbx_description
1 polymer ?
#
loop_
_entity_poly.entity_id
_entity_poly.type
_entity_poly.pdbx_seq_one_letter_code
_entity_poly.pdbx_strand_id
1 'polypeptide(L)'
;MAGSSHLRDIFYRMGLSDKDIVALSGGHTLGRAHPERSGFDGPWTQEPLKFDNSYFVELLKGQTEGLLKLPTDTALLDDPNFRPYVELYAKDEEAFFRDYAASHKKLSELGFTPRSSVFKVKDSTVLAQSAVGVAVAAAVVILGYFYEVRKKMK
;
A
#
# COMPACT_ATOMS: atom_id res chain seq x y z
N MET A 1 -21.02 -17.15 -12.05
CA MET A 1 -19.96 -16.20 -12.44
C MET A 1 -19.43 -15.56 -11.18
N ALA A 2 -18.10 -15.52 -10.98
CA ALA A 2 -17.51 -14.88 -9.80
C ALA A 2 -17.68 -13.36 -9.89
N GLY A 3 -18.35 -12.76 -8.91
CA GLY A 3 -18.57 -11.31 -8.79
C GLY A 3 -18.20 -10.82 -7.39
N SER A 4 -18.66 -9.63 -7.01
CA SER A 4 -18.27 -9.02 -5.72
C SER A 4 -18.65 -9.83 -4.49
N SER A 5 -19.77 -10.57 -4.53
CA SER A 5 -20.16 -11.52 -3.49
C SER A 5 -19.13 -12.63 -3.31
N HIS A 6 -18.68 -13.24 -4.42
CA HIS A 6 -17.67 -14.28 -4.38
C HIS A 6 -16.33 -13.78 -3.83
N LEU A 7 -15.92 -12.56 -4.20
CA LEU A 7 -14.73 -11.93 -3.63
C LEU A 7 -14.85 -11.80 -2.11
N ARG A 8 -15.99 -11.34 -1.59
CA ARG A 8 -16.24 -11.27 -0.14
C ARG A 8 -16.22 -12.66 0.52
N ASP A 9 -16.89 -13.66 -0.06
CA ASP A 9 -16.93 -15.02 0.49
C ASP A 9 -15.53 -15.63 0.70
N ILE A 10 -14.59 -15.30 -0.19
CA ILE A 10 -13.21 -15.77 -0.11
C ILE A 10 -12.39 -14.92 0.88
N PHE A 11 -12.37 -13.60 0.70
CA PHE A 11 -11.47 -12.71 1.43
C PHE A 11 -11.96 -12.39 2.85
N TYR A 12 -13.27 -12.36 3.11
CA TYR A 12 -13.78 -12.15 4.47
C TYR A 12 -13.48 -13.33 5.38
N ARG A 13 -13.47 -14.56 4.85
CA ARG A 13 -13.02 -15.75 5.61
C ARG A 13 -11.55 -15.63 6.02
N MET A 14 -10.76 -14.84 5.29
CA MET A 14 -9.37 -14.52 5.60
C MET A 14 -9.22 -13.33 6.56
N GLY A 15 -10.32 -12.69 6.98
CA GLY A 15 -10.28 -11.46 7.77
C GLY A 15 -9.83 -10.22 7.00
N LEU A 16 -9.88 -10.26 5.66
CA LEU A 16 -9.51 -9.15 4.78
C LEU A 16 -10.75 -8.33 4.41
N SER A 17 -10.62 -7.00 4.45
CA SER A 17 -11.70 -6.03 4.22
C SER A 17 -11.90 -5.71 2.73
N ASP A 18 -12.96 -4.96 2.40
CA ASP A 18 -13.21 -4.47 1.04
C ASP A 18 -12.03 -3.68 0.47
N LYS A 19 -11.37 -2.87 1.30
CA LYS A 19 -10.16 -2.16 0.91
C LYS A 19 -9.03 -3.12 0.56
N ASP A 20 -8.83 -4.16 1.39
CA ASP A 20 -7.77 -5.15 1.17
C ASP A 20 -8.02 -5.92 -0.14
N ILE A 21 -9.27 -6.26 -0.46
CA ILE A 21 -9.66 -6.91 -1.73
C ILE A 21 -9.24 -6.05 -2.93
N VAL A 22 -9.64 -4.77 -2.95
CA VAL A 22 -9.37 -3.89 -4.08
C VAL A 22 -7.87 -3.61 -4.22
N ALA A 23 -7.19 -3.34 -3.10
CA ALA A 23 -5.74 -3.11 -3.10
C ALA A 23 -5.00 -4.34 -3.64
N LEU A 24 -5.28 -5.54 -3.10
CA LEU A 24 -4.61 -6.79 -3.53
C LEU A 24 -4.91 -7.15 -4.99
N SER A 25 -6.10 -6.82 -5.50
CA SER A 25 -6.43 -7.00 -6.92
C SER A 25 -5.49 -6.20 -7.84
N GLY A 26 -4.97 -5.06 -7.36
CA GLY A 26 -3.93 -4.28 -8.01
C GLY A 26 -2.61 -5.05 -8.24
N GLY A 27 -2.42 -6.22 -7.63
CA GLY A 27 -1.30 -7.11 -7.94
C GLY A 27 -1.27 -7.55 -9.41
N HIS A 28 -2.42 -7.56 -10.11
CA HIS A 28 -2.52 -7.80 -11.55
C HIS A 28 -1.85 -6.71 -12.40
N THR A 29 -1.40 -5.60 -11.82
CA THR A 29 -0.52 -4.65 -12.51
C THR A 29 0.76 -5.32 -13.04
N LEU A 30 1.17 -6.42 -12.41
CA LEU A 30 2.26 -7.29 -12.87
C LEU A 30 1.74 -8.57 -13.55
N GLY A 31 2.47 -8.98 -14.59
CA GLY A 31 2.30 -10.25 -15.26
C GLY A 31 1.17 -10.28 -16.29
N ARG A 32 0.71 -11.50 -16.58
CA ARG A 32 -0.32 -11.79 -17.58
C ARG A 32 -1.02 -13.12 -17.28
N ALA A 33 -2.20 -13.30 -17.87
CA ALA A 33 -2.82 -14.61 -17.95
C ALA A 33 -2.24 -15.44 -19.10
N HIS A 34 -2.47 -16.74 -19.00
CA HIS A 34 -1.96 -17.76 -19.90
C HIS A 34 -3.07 -18.80 -20.17
N PRO A 35 -3.46 -19.04 -21.44
CA PRO A 35 -4.54 -19.95 -21.78
C PRO A 35 -4.36 -21.35 -21.22
N GLU A 36 -3.13 -21.87 -21.23
CA GLU A 36 -2.77 -23.20 -20.74
C GLU A 36 -2.83 -23.34 -19.20
N ARG A 37 -3.02 -22.23 -18.47
CA ARG A 37 -3.12 -22.22 -17.01
C ARG A 37 -4.53 -21.90 -16.52
N SER A 38 -5.07 -20.77 -16.94
CA SER A 38 -6.36 -20.26 -16.44
C SER A 38 -7.47 -20.24 -17.50
N GLY A 39 -7.13 -20.49 -18.77
CA GLY A 39 -8.05 -20.31 -19.90
C GLY A 39 -8.22 -18.86 -20.37
N PHE A 40 -7.58 -17.88 -19.70
CA PHE A 40 -7.56 -16.47 -20.11
C PHE A 40 -6.20 -16.11 -20.72
N ASP A 41 -6.15 -15.08 -21.57
CA ASP A 41 -4.92 -14.61 -22.20
C ASP A 41 -4.74 -13.10 -22.06
N GLY A 42 -3.48 -12.68 -21.99
CA GLY A 42 -3.07 -11.28 -22.08
C GLY A 42 -2.67 -10.64 -20.74
N PRO A 43 -1.89 -9.54 -20.79
CA PRO A 43 -1.56 -8.73 -19.62
C PRO A 43 -2.72 -7.80 -19.24
N TRP A 44 -2.74 -7.32 -18.00
CA TRP A 44 -3.69 -6.28 -17.57
C TRP A 44 -3.20 -4.86 -17.87
N THR A 45 -1.89 -4.69 -18.05
CA THR A 45 -1.23 -3.39 -18.25
C THR A 45 -0.29 -3.45 -19.45
N GLN A 46 0.05 -2.29 -19.99
CA GLN A 46 0.98 -2.17 -21.13
C GLN A 46 2.44 -2.51 -20.73
N GLU A 47 2.79 -2.30 -19.46
CA GLU A 47 4.11 -2.57 -18.90
C GLU A 47 4.01 -3.66 -17.80
N PRO A 48 3.83 -4.94 -18.16
CA PRO A 48 3.50 -6.01 -17.19
C PRO A 48 4.64 -6.38 -16.23
N LEU A 49 5.80 -5.72 -16.30
CA LEU A 49 6.94 -5.91 -15.39
C LEU A 49 7.16 -4.70 -14.48
N LYS A 50 6.28 -3.70 -14.53
CA LYS A 50 6.34 -2.50 -13.72
C LYS A 50 5.23 -2.53 -12.67
N PHE A 51 5.61 -2.39 -11.41
CA PHE A 51 4.65 -2.29 -10.32
C PHE A 51 4.25 -0.82 -10.12
N ASP A 52 3.08 -0.46 -10.62
CA ASP A 52 2.49 0.88 -10.55
C ASP A 52 0.95 0.79 -10.48
N ASN A 53 0.25 1.92 -10.48
CA ASN A 53 -1.21 1.95 -10.41
C ASN A 53 -1.94 1.74 -11.76
N SER A 54 -1.22 1.37 -12.83
CA SER A 54 -1.78 1.26 -14.19
C SER A 54 -2.95 0.28 -14.28
N TYR A 55 -2.97 -0.78 -13.46
CA TYR A 55 -4.11 -1.69 -13.38
C TYR A 55 -5.45 -0.96 -13.16
N PHE A 56 -5.51 -0.03 -12.20
CA PHE A 56 -6.74 0.71 -11.89
C PHE A 56 -7.07 1.74 -12.97
N VAL A 57 -6.04 2.39 -13.54
CA VAL A 57 -6.18 3.33 -14.65
C VAL A 57 -6.79 2.63 -15.87
N GLU A 58 -6.24 1.47 -16.25
CA GLU A 58 -6.75 0.67 -17.36
C GLU A 58 -8.14 0.11 -17.05
N LEU A 59 -8.40 -0.31 -15.80
CA LEU A 59 -9.71 -0.83 -15.39
C LEU A 59 -10.82 0.20 -15.65
N LEU A 60 -10.61 1.48 -15.29
CA LEU A 60 -11.57 2.57 -15.49
C LEU A 60 -11.79 2.96 -16.97
N LYS A 61 -10.84 2.69 -17.87
CA LYS A 61 -10.96 3.03 -19.31
C LYS A 61 -11.95 2.14 -20.08
N GLY A 62 -12.49 1.08 -19.49
CA GLY A 62 -13.29 0.09 -20.23
C GLY A 62 -12.42 -0.81 -21.12
N GLN A 63 -12.99 -1.53 -22.08
CA GLN A 63 -12.20 -2.52 -22.83
C GLN A 63 -11.12 -1.85 -23.70
N THR A 64 -9.85 -2.17 -23.42
CA THR A 64 -8.69 -1.75 -24.22
C THR A 64 -8.21 -2.94 -25.04
N GLU A 65 -7.96 -2.75 -26.33
CA GLU A 65 -7.44 -3.80 -27.20
C GLU A 65 -6.08 -4.33 -26.68
N GLY A 66 -5.93 -5.65 -26.65
CA GLY A 66 -4.71 -6.32 -26.17
C GLY A 66 -4.57 -6.41 -24.65
N LEU A 67 -5.45 -5.77 -23.86
CA LEU A 67 -5.45 -5.87 -22.40
C LEU A 67 -6.58 -6.75 -21.87
N LEU A 68 -6.25 -7.54 -20.87
CA LEU A 68 -7.15 -8.45 -20.19
C LEU A 68 -7.94 -7.74 -19.07
N LYS A 69 -9.21 -8.12 -18.94
CA LYS A 69 -10.03 -7.86 -17.76
C LYS A 69 -10.83 -9.11 -17.43
N LEU A 70 -10.62 -9.67 -16.25
CA LEU A 70 -11.40 -10.80 -15.77
C LEU A 70 -12.77 -10.31 -15.25
N PRO A 71 -13.78 -11.19 -15.19
CA PRO A 71 -15.04 -10.87 -14.53
C PRO A 71 -14.89 -10.39 -13.09
N THR A 72 -13.86 -10.85 -12.37
CA THR A 72 -13.55 -10.40 -11.02
C THR A 72 -12.94 -9.00 -10.98
N ASP A 73 -12.20 -8.58 -12.01
CA ASP A 73 -11.67 -7.21 -12.11
C ASP A 73 -12.82 -6.24 -12.38
N THR A 74 -13.71 -6.58 -13.32
CA THR A 74 -14.87 -5.74 -13.65
C THR A 74 -15.84 -5.62 -12.49
N ALA A 75 -15.99 -6.67 -11.66
CA ALA A 75 -16.83 -6.64 -10.47
C ALA A 75 -16.39 -5.58 -9.43
N LEU A 76 -15.14 -5.11 -9.48
CA LEU A 76 -14.67 -4.01 -8.62
C LEU A 76 -15.29 -2.67 -9.02
N LEU A 77 -15.71 -2.50 -10.28
CA LEU A 77 -16.35 -1.29 -10.78
C LEU A 77 -17.86 -1.24 -10.52
N ASP A 78 -18.49 -2.41 -10.47
CA ASP A 78 -19.94 -2.57 -10.31
C ASP A 78 -20.37 -2.48 -8.84
N ASP A 79 -19.47 -2.79 -7.90
CA ASP A 79 -19.78 -2.79 -6.48
C ASP A 79 -19.58 -1.40 -5.84
N PRO A 80 -20.60 -0.84 -5.18
CA PRO A 80 -20.54 0.52 -4.64
C PRO A 80 -19.53 0.69 -3.49
N ASN A 81 -19.11 -0.39 -2.84
CA ASN A 81 -18.11 -0.33 -1.77
C ASN A 81 -16.67 -0.54 -2.30
N PHE A 82 -16.51 -1.22 -3.43
CA PHE A 82 -15.20 -1.40 -4.07
C PHE A 82 -14.81 -0.21 -4.94
N ARG A 83 -15.75 0.29 -5.74
CA ARG A 83 -15.50 1.33 -6.74
C ARG A 83 -14.78 2.56 -6.20
N PRO A 84 -15.10 3.11 -4.99
CA PRO A 84 -14.38 4.26 -4.45
C PRO A 84 -12.88 4.01 -4.27
N TYR A 85 -12.47 2.78 -3.95
CA TYR A 85 -11.05 2.43 -3.84
C TYR A 85 -10.38 2.30 -5.21
N VAL A 86 -11.09 1.77 -6.22
CA VAL A 86 -10.59 1.74 -7.60
C VAL A 86 -10.33 3.16 -8.11
N GLU A 87 -11.29 4.07 -7.91
CA GLU A 87 -11.16 5.47 -8.31
C GLU A 87 -10.05 6.20 -7.54
N LEU A 88 -9.90 5.91 -6.24
CA LEU A 88 -8.81 6.42 -5.41
C LEU A 88 -7.45 5.97 -5.95
N TYR A 89 -7.26 4.66 -6.16
CA TYR A 89 -5.97 4.10 -6.56
C TYR A 89 -5.57 4.48 -7.98
N ALA A 90 -6.54 4.63 -8.90
CA ALA A 90 -6.27 5.17 -10.23
C ALA A 90 -5.77 6.63 -10.20
N LYS A 91 -6.22 7.42 -9.22
CA LYS A 91 -5.85 8.84 -9.07
C LYS A 91 -4.58 9.05 -8.24
N ASP A 92 -4.33 8.19 -7.27
CA ASP A 92 -3.30 8.34 -6.25
C ASP A 92 -2.52 7.02 -6.07
N GLU A 93 -1.37 6.93 -6.74
CA GLU A 93 -0.47 5.77 -6.67
C GLU A 93 0.14 5.58 -5.28
N GLU A 94 0.41 6.65 -4.55
CA GLU A 94 0.94 6.56 -3.18
C GLU A 94 -0.10 5.97 -2.23
N ALA A 95 -1.39 6.32 -2.43
CA ALA A 95 -2.47 5.66 -1.71
C ALA A 95 -2.57 4.18 -2.05
N PHE A 96 -2.42 3.81 -3.32
CA PHE A 96 -2.35 2.42 -3.74
C PHE A 96 -1.19 1.68 -3.07
N PHE A 97 0.04 2.19 -3.15
CA PHE A 97 1.22 1.52 -2.59
C PHE A 97 1.12 1.35 -1.08
N ARG A 98 0.67 2.38 -0.36
CA ARG A 98 0.47 2.31 1.09
C ARG A 98 -0.54 1.22 1.47
N ASP A 99 -1.69 1.20 0.81
CA ASP A 99 -2.75 0.25 1.12
C ASP A 99 -2.40 -1.17 0.62
N TYR A 100 -1.71 -1.30 -0.52
CA TYR A 100 -1.18 -2.57 -1.03
C TYR A 100 -0.17 -3.19 -0.08
N ALA A 101 0.81 -2.41 0.39
CA ALA A 101 1.81 -2.90 1.33
C ALA A 101 1.16 -3.41 2.64
N ALA A 102 0.20 -2.66 3.18
CA ALA A 102 -0.56 -3.06 4.36
C ALA A 102 -1.37 -4.35 4.11
N SER A 103 -2.07 -4.43 2.99
CA SER A 103 -2.93 -5.57 2.62
C SER A 103 -2.11 -6.83 2.32
N HIS A 104 -1.01 -6.68 1.58
CA HIS A 104 -0.10 -7.77 1.24
C HIS A 104 0.59 -8.32 2.49
N LYS A 105 0.99 -7.46 3.44
CA LYS A 105 1.50 -7.91 4.74
C LYS A 105 0.47 -8.76 5.47
N LYS A 106 -0.78 -8.28 5.62
CA LYS A 106 -1.86 -9.07 6.24
C LYS A 106 -2.03 -10.42 5.55
N LEU A 107 -2.07 -10.44 4.22
CA LEU A 107 -2.18 -11.66 3.41
C LEU A 107 -1.02 -12.63 3.68
N SER A 108 0.22 -12.12 3.69
CA SER A 108 1.43 -12.93 3.90
C SER A 108 1.55 -13.53 5.31
N GLU A 109 0.90 -12.92 6.29
CA GLU A 109 0.93 -13.33 7.71
C GLU A 109 -0.35 -14.07 8.14
N LEU A 110 -1.25 -14.42 7.20
CA LEU A 110 -2.46 -15.18 7.54
C LEU A 110 -2.10 -16.53 8.19
N GLY A 111 -2.69 -16.79 9.35
CA GLY A 111 -2.42 -17.99 10.14
C GLY A 111 -1.06 -17.99 10.86
N PHE A 112 -0.27 -16.92 10.72
CA PHE A 112 0.98 -16.75 11.45
C PHE A 112 0.73 -16.08 12.81
N THR A 113 1.04 -16.80 13.88
CA THR A 113 1.13 -16.20 15.22
C THR A 113 2.58 -15.86 15.51
N PRO A 114 2.98 -14.58 15.50
CA PRO A 114 4.33 -14.23 15.91
C PRO A 114 4.54 -14.70 17.34
N ARG A 115 5.69 -15.34 17.59
CA ARG A 115 6.11 -15.63 18.96
C ARG A 115 6.14 -14.31 19.70
N SER A 116 5.44 -14.22 20.83
CA SER A 116 5.38 -12.99 21.62
C SER A 116 6.81 -12.53 21.92
N SER A 117 7.26 -11.50 21.21
CA SER A 117 8.52 -10.87 21.52
C SER A 117 8.32 -10.21 22.88
N VAL A 118 8.92 -10.77 23.92
CA VAL A 118 9.04 -10.18 25.26
C VAL A 118 10.02 -8.99 25.20
N PHE A 119 9.86 -8.13 24.20
CA PHE A 119 10.53 -6.86 24.09
C PHE A 119 9.45 -5.79 24.03
N LYS A 120 8.94 -5.43 25.22
CA LYS A 120 8.38 -4.10 25.41
C LYS A 120 9.52 -3.12 25.17
N VAL A 121 9.61 -2.58 23.95
CA VAL A 121 10.34 -1.32 23.75
C VAL A 121 9.65 -0.31 24.67
N LYS A 122 10.36 0.16 25.70
CA LYS A 122 9.87 1.25 26.53
C LYS A 122 9.92 2.52 25.68
N ASP A 123 8.82 2.88 25.03
CA ASP A 123 8.69 4.12 24.24
C ASP A 123 9.15 5.37 25.01
N SER A 124 9.03 5.35 26.34
CA SER A 124 9.46 6.43 27.21
C SER A 124 10.97 6.72 27.19
N THR A 125 11.83 5.73 26.91
CA THR A 125 13.27 5.98 26.81
C THR A 125 13.67 6.62 25.48
N VAL A 126 12.99 6.30 24.38
CA VAL A 126 13.29 6.86 23.05
C VAL A 126 12.87 8.33 22.97
N LEU A 127 11.68 8.66 23.49
CA LEU A 127 11.21 10.04 23.60
C LEU A 127 12.14 10.89 24.48
N ALA A 128 12.53 10.39 25.65
CA ALA A 128 13.44 11.10 26.54
C ALA A 128 14.82 11.34 25.92
N GLN A 129 15.41 10.33 25.25
CA GLN A 129 16.70 10.47 24.57
C GLN A 129 16.65 11.47 23.41
N SER A 130 15.56 11.47 22.64
CA SER A 130 15.37 12.44 21.54
C SER A 130 15.24 13.88 22.05
N ALA A 131 14.50 14.12 23.13
CA ALA A 131 14.32 15.44 23.73
C ALA A 131 15.63 16.00 24.30
N VAL A 132 16.45 15.15 24.94
CA VAL A 132 17.78 15.55 25.45
C VAL A 132 18.71 15.92 24.29
N GLY A 133 18.71 15.16 23.20
CA GLY A 133 19.51 15.46 22.01
C GLY A 133 19.20 16.84 21.41
N VAL A 134 17.91 17.18 21.29
CA VAL A 134 17.46 18.49 20.78
C VAL A 134 17.87 19.63 21.71
N ALA A 135 17.72 19.45 23.04
CA ALA A 135 18.08 20.48 24.02
C ALA A 135 19.59 20.77 24.03
N VAL A 136 20.44 19.74 23.92
CA VAL A 136 21.89 19.90 23.86
C VAL A 136 22.31 20.64 22.59
N ALA A 137 21.75 20.29 21.43
CA ALA A 137 22.05 20.98 20.17
C ALA A 137 21.64 22.46 20.22
N ALA A 138 20.46 22.77 20.74
CA ALA A 138 20.00 24.15 20.91
C ALA A 138 20.92 24.95 21.86
N ALA A 139 21.33 24.37 22.99
CA ALA A 139 22.23 25.02 23.93
C ALA A 139 23.59 25.32 23.30
N VAL A 140 24.17 24.38 22.56
CA VAL A 140 25.46 24.58 21.86
C VAL A 140 25.38 25.69 20.82
N VAL A 141 24.29 25.76 20.05
CA VAL A 141 24.06 26.84 19.08
C VAL A 141 23.95 28.20 19.78
N ILE A 142 23.17 28.28 20.86
CA ILE A 142 22.97 29.52 21.63
C ILE A 142 24.29 29.98 22.27
N LEU A 143 25.02 29.08 22.92
CA LEU A 143 26.33 29.39 23.52
C LEU A 143 27.36 29.80 22.46
N GLY A 144 27.39 29.13 21.31
CA GLY A 144 28.24 29.50 20.19
C GLY A 144 27.93 30.89 19.66
N TYR A 145 26.65 31.24 19.53
CA TYR A 145 26.22 32.58 19.15
C TYR A 145 26.69 33.65 20.15
N PHE A 146 26.48 33.43 21.46
CA PHE A 146 26.92 34.39 22.49
C PHE A 146 28.45 34.51 22.57
N TYR A 147 29.19 33.42 22.37
CA TYR A 147 30.65 33.45 22.31
C TYR A 147 31.13 34.33 21.15
N GLU A 148 30.56 34.15 19.96
CA GLU A 148 30.98 34.90 18.77
C GLU A 148 30.58 36.38 18.85
N VAL A 149 29.42 36.70 19.42
CA VAL A 149 29.01 38.08 19.72
C VAL A 149 29.99 38.72 20.70
N ARG A 150 30.33 38.05 21.81
CA ARG A 150 31.27 38.58 22.81
C ARG A 150 32.69 38.74 22.27
N LYS A 151 33.12 37.86 21.38
CA LYS A 151 34.41 37.96 20.67
C LYS A 151 34.46 39.19 19.76
N LYS A 152 33.36 39.54 19.09
CA LYS A 152 33.27 40.75 18.24
C LYS A 152 33.13 42.07 19.02
N MET A 153 32.79 42.00 20.31
CA MET A 153 32.67 43.16 21.20
C MET A 153 33.97 43.50 21.96
N LYS A 154 35.02 42.69 21.81
CA LYS A 154 36.38 42.97 22.28
C LYS A 154 37.25 43.38 21.09
#